data_AF-A0A7Z9JNI4-F1
#
_entry.id   AF-A0A7Z9JNI4-F1
#
_cell.length_a   1.000
_cell.length_b   1.000
_cell.length_c   1.000
_cell.angle_alpha   90.00
_cell.angle_beta   90.00
_cell.angle_gamma   90.00
#
_symmetry.space_group_name_H-M   'P 1'
#
loop_
_entity.id
_entity.type
_entity.pdbx_description
1 polymer ?
#
loop_
_entity_poly.entity_id
_entity_poly.type
_entity_poly.pdbx_seq_one_letter_code
_entity_poly.pdbx_strand_id
1 'polypeptide(L)'
;MTEHTHITTPESLTEDSAKETTLRPRQLEEFIGQGKVKEALSISIEAAKQRRDPLDHILFHGPPGLGKTTLAALLAREMGVNLKTTSGPILEKPADLVGILTNQREGDILFIDEIHRLRPV
;
A
#
# COMPACT_ATOMS: atom_id res chain seq x y z
N MET A 1 -22.64 2.77 -40.40
CA MET A 1 -22.00 1.63 -39.72
C MET A 1 -21.85 2.00 -38.27
N THR A 2 -22.80 1.59 -37.42
CA THR A 2 -22.70 1.72 -35.97
C THR A 2 -21.74 0.64 -35.47
N GLU A 3 -20.56 1.04 -35.00
CA GLU A 3 -19.63 0.14 -34.33
C GLU A 3 -20.26 -0.28 -33.00
N HIS A 4 -20.68 -1.55 -32.92
CA HIS A 4 -21.06 -2.17 -31.67
C HIS A 4 -19.78 -2.58 -30.94
N THR A 5 -19.45 -1.87 -29.86
CA THR A 5 -18.42 -2.28 -28.91
C THR A 5 -18.76 -3.66 -28.38
N HIS A 6 -18.02 -4.68 -28.81
CA HIS A 6 -18.16 -6.04 -28.28
C HIS A 6 -17.55 -6.09 -26.87
N ILE A 7 -18.40 -6.22 -25.84
CA ILE A 7 -18.01 -6.22 -24.41
C ILE A 7 -17.44 -7.59 -23.97
N THR A 8 -17.13 -8.48 -24.92
CA THR A 8 -16.73 -9.88 -24.65
C THR A 8 -15.26 -10.17 -24.95
N THR A 9 -14.48 -9.18 -25.38
CA THR A 9 -13.05 -9.34 -25.63
C THR A 9 -12.24 -9.25 -24.33
N PRO A 10 -11.16 -10.05 -24.18
CA PRO A 10 -10.30 -10.03 -23.00
C PRO A 10 -9.33 -8.83 -22.98
N GLU A 11 -9.33 -7.98 -24.01
CA GLU A 11 -8.52 -6.77 -24.03
C GLU A 11 -9.12 -5.72 -23.09
N SER A 12 -8.28 -5.19 -22.19
CA SER A 12 -8.67 -4.12 -21.27
C SER A 12 -9.07 -2.86 -22.05
N LEU A 13 -10.27 -2.34 -21.81
CA LEU A 13 -10.70 -1.08 -22.39
C LEU A 13 -10.03 0.09 -21.66
N THR A 14 -9.82 1.20 -22.34
CA THR A 14 -9.25 2.42 -21.75
C THR A 14 -10.04 2.93 -20.54
N GLU A 15 -11.34 2.63 -20.50
CA GLU A 15 -12.23 2.97 -19.38
C GLU A 15 -12.06 2.08 -18.14
N ASP A 16 -11.52 0.85 -18.27
CA ASP A 16 -11.34 -0.08 -17.16
C ASP A 16 -10.21 0.36 -16.22
N SER A 17 -9.12 0.90 -16.79
CA SER A 17 -7.97 1.38 -16.00
C SER A 17 -8.30 2.60 -15.12
N ALA A 18 -9.15 3.50 -15.62
CA ALA A 18 -9.63 4.65 -14.86
C ALA A 18 -10.64 4.26 -13.76
N LYS A 19 -11.41 3.18 -13.96
CA LYS A 19 -12.37 2.69 -12.95
C LYS A 19 -11.68 1.99 -11.78
N GLU A 20 -10.63 1.20 -12.01
CA GLU A 20 -9.86 0.57 -10.92
C GLU A 20 -9.28 1.59 -9.93
N THR A 21 -8.83 2.74 -10.42
CA THR A 21 -8.30 3.83 -9.58
C THR A 21 -9.39 4.55 -8.78
N THR A 22 -10.65 4.54 -9.23
CA THR A 22 -11.79 5.11 -8.47
C THR A 22 -12.35 4.20 -7.39
N LEU A 23 -12.13 2.88 -7.46
CA LEU A 23 -12.69 1.92 -6.50
C LEU A 23 -11.86 1.80 -5.21
N ARG A 24 -10.61 2.25 -5.21
CA ARG A 24 -9.76 2.23 -4.01
C ARG A 24 -10.07 3.43 -3.12
N PRO A 25 -10.28 3.22 -1.80
CA PRO A 25 -10.48 4.32 -0.87
C PRO A 25 -9.27 5.25 -0.88
N ARG A 26 -9.52 6.55 -0.72
CA ARG A 26 -8.52 7.60 -0.63
C ARG A 26 -8.26 8.01 0.81
N GLN A 27 -9.21 7.78 1.71
CA GLN A 27 -9.11 8.09 3.13
C GLN A 27 -9.28 6.82 3.97
N LEU A 28 -8.69 6.78 5.16
CA LEU A 28 -8.79 5.61 6.04
C LEU A 28 -10.25 5.35 6.44
N GLU A 29 -11.04 6.40 6.59
CA GLU A 29 -12.46 6.36 6.93
C GLU A 29 -13.29 5.66 5.84
N GLU A 30 -12.91 5.84 4.56
CA GLU A 30 -13.54 5.24 3.38
C GLU A 30 -13.25 3.74 3.25
N PHE A 31 -12.26 3.21 3.99
CA PHE A 31 -11.94 1.79 3.96
C PHE A 31 -13.05 0.97 4.63
N ILE A 32 -13.74 0.14 3.84
CA ILE A 32 -14.92 -0.60 4.30
C ILE A 32 -14.49 -1.78 5.17
N GLY A 33 -15.13 -1.93 6.35
CA GLY A 33 -14.85 -3.00 7.29
C GLY A 33 -13.59 -2.77 8.13
N GLN A 34 -13.06 -3.86 8.72
CA GLN A 34 -11.83 -3.86 9.53
C GLN A 34 -11.80 -2.82 10.67
N GLY A 35 -12.93 -2.57 11.34
CA GLY A 35 -13.07 -1.49 12.33
C GLY A 35 -11.96 -1.43 13.39
N LYS A 36 -11.58 -2.56 13.97
CA LYS A 36 -10.47 -2.65 14.94
C LYS A 36 -9.11 -2.25 14.35
N VAL A 37 -8.84 -2.62 13.10
CA VAL A 37 -7.60 -2.25 12.41
C VAL A 37 -7.60 -0.75 12.14
N LYS A 38 -8.73 -0.20 11.63
CA LYS A 38 -8.85 1.24 11.37
C LYS A 38 -8.62 2.05 12.65
N GLU A 39 -9.25 1.66 13.75
CA GLU A 39 -9.07 2.31 15.06
C GLU A 39 -7.61 2.30 15.52
N ALA A 40 -6.94 1.14 15.48
CA ALA A 40 -5.53 1.03 15.86
C ALA A 40 -4.60 1.88 14.97
N LEU A 41 -4.87 1.92 13.66
CA LEU A 41 -4.12 2.75 12.72
C LEU A 41 -4.36 4.25 12.97
N SER A 42 -5.60 4.67 13.21
CA SER A 42 -5.93 6.06 13.52
C SER A 42 -5.20 6.54 14.77
N ILE A 43 -5.19 5.74 15.85
CA ILE A 43 -4.46 6.05 17.09
C ILE A 43 -2.95 6.19 16.80
N SER A 44 -2.39 5.27 16.00
CA SER A 44 -0.95 5.27 15.68
C SER A 44 -0.56 6.51 14.85
N ILE A 45 -1.37 6.85 13.84
CA ILE A 45 -1.19 8.03 12.98
C ILE A 45 -1.25 9.30 13.82
N GLU A 46 -2.28 9.44 14.65
CA GLU A 46 -2.48 10.65 15.46
C GLU A 46 -1.32 10.83 16.46
N ALA A 47 -0.90 9.76 17.13
CA ALA A 47 0.22 9.80 18.06
C ALA A 47 1.54 10.20 17.37
N ALA A 48 1.84 9.65 16.19
CA ALA A 48 3.02 10.01 15.40
C ALA A 48 2.98 11.48 14.95
N LYS A 49 1.83 11.95 14.44
CA LYS A 49 1.61 13.35 14.04
C LYS A 49 1.81 14.33 15.21
N GLN A 50 1.28 14.02 16.39
CA GLN A 50 1.44 14.86 17.58
C GLN A 50 2.90 15.00 18.00
N ARG A 51 3.69 13.91 17.90
CA ARG A 51 5.12 13.93 18.21
C ARG A 51 6.00 14.52 17.10
N ARG A 52 5.46 14.63 15.88
CA ARG A 52 6.20 14.97 14.64
C ARG A 52 7.29 13.93 14.31
N ASP A 53 7.00 12.67 14.61
CA ASP A 53 7.89 11.54 14.34
C ASP A 53 7.36 10.70 13.17
N PRO A 54 8.23 9.90 12.52
CA PRO A 54 7.80 8.84 11.62
C PRO A 54 6.82 7.87 12.28
N LEU A 55 5.96 7.25 11.47
CA LEU A 55 5.08 6.18 11.92
C LEU A 55 5.92 4.95 12.32
N ASP A 56 5.60 4.35 13.46
CA ASP A 56 6.24 3.10 13.88
C ASP A 56 6.02 1.98 12.85
N HIS A 57 6.88 0.97 12.88
CA HIS A 57 6.78 -0.17 11.97
C HIS A 57 5.51 -0.99 12.22
N ILE A 58 4.78 -1.28 11.14
CA ILE A 58 3.50 -2.01 11.18
C ILE A 58 3.63 -3.31 10.39
N LEU A 59 3.16 -4.42 10.98
CA LEU A 59 3.03 -5.71 10.31
C LEU A 59 1.55 -6.01 10.05
N PHE A 60 1.18 -6.10 8.77
CA PHE A 60 -0.14 -6.61 8.39
C PHE A 60 -0.11 -8.12 8.19
N HIS A 61 -0.92 -8.85 8.95
CA HIS A 61 -1.12 -10.29 8.81
C HIS A 61 -2.55 -10.62 8.37
N GLY A 62 -2.69 -11.50 7.37
CA GLY A 62 -3.98 -12.06 6.99
C GLY A 62 -4.00 -12.59 5.55
N PRO A 63 -5.11 -13.22 5.10
CA PRO A 63 -5.30 -13.71 3.74
C PRO A 63 -5.10 -12.67 2.62
N PRO A 64 -4.76 -13.07 1.39
CA PRO A 64 -4.70 -12.17 0.23
C PRO A 64 -6.08 -11.52 -0.03
N GLY A 65 -6.08 -10.34 -0.64
CA GLY A 65 -7.33 -9.62 -1.00
C GLY A 65 -7.96 -8.78 0.13
N LEU A 66 -7.43 -8.78 1.35
CA LEU A 66 -7.96 -7.98 2.48
C LEU A 66 -7.52 -6.50 2.47
N GLY A 67 -6.96 -6.00 1.38
CA GLY A 67 -6.62 -4.58 1.25
C GLY A 67 -5.35 -4.13 1.99
N LYS A 68 -4.41 -5.03 2.30
CA LYS A 68 -3.11 -4.67 2.94
C LYS A 68 -2.34 -3.60 2.18
N THR A 69 -2.17 -3.79 0.87
CA THR A 69 -1.51 -2.80 -0.01
C THR A 69 -2.28 -1.47 -0.04
N THR A 70 -3.61 -1.53 0.01
CA THR A 70 -4.46 -0.34 0.09
C THR A 70 -4.26 0.39 1.42
N LEU A 71 -4.20 -0.32 2.55
CA LEU A 71 -3.93 0.28 3.86
C LEU A 71 -2.55 0.96 3.90
N ALA A 72 -1.52 0.36 3.31
CA ALA A 72 -0.20 0.99 3.22
C ALA A 72 -0.22 2.32 2.43
N ALA A 73 -0.97 2.37 1.32
CA ALA A 73 -1.17 3.61 0.56
C ALA A 73 -1.95 4.67 1.34
N LEU A 74 -2.98 4.25 2.08
CA LEU A 74 -3.74 5.15 2.96
C LEU A 74 -2.86 5.72 4.07
N LEU A 75 -2.03 4.89 4.72
CA LEU A 75 -1.10 5.35 5.76
C LEU A 75 -0.12 6.40 5.25
N ALA A 76 0.48 6.19 4.07
CA ALA A 76 1.42 7.16 3.50
C ALA A 76 0.73 8.49 3.19
N ARG A 77 -0.50 8.43 2.65
CA ARG A 77 -1.32 9.62 2.38
C ARG A 77 -1.69 10.35 3.67
N GLU A 78 -2.12 9.63 4.71
CA GLU A 78 -2.45 10.21 6.01
C GLU A 78 -1.24 10.88 6.65
N MET A 79 -0.06 10.27 6.54
CA MET A 79 1.19 10.82 7.06
C MET A 79 1.78 11.93 6.17
N GLY A 80 1.29 12.10 4.94
CA GLY A 80 1.80 13.10 4.00
C GLY A 80 3.21 12.80 3.47
N VAL A 81 3.58 11.53 3.38
CA VAL A 81 4.93 11.05 3.02
C VAL A 81 4.90 10.17 1.76
N ASN A 82 6.06 9.86 1.18
CA ASN A 82 6.09 9.00 0.01
C ASN A 82 5.89 7.53 0.41
N LEU A 83 5.22 6.77 -0.47
CA LEU A 83 5.15 5.32 -0.40
C LEU A 83 6.12 4.72 -1.41
N LYS A 84 7.05 3.88 -0.93
CA LYS A 84 7.86 3.02 -1.77
C LYS A 84 7.41 1.57 -1.58
N THR A 85 7.09 0.89 -2.68
CA THR A 85 6.64 -0.50 -2.65
C THR A 85 7.73 -1.44 -3.18
N THR A 86 7.82 -2.61 -2.57
CA THR A 86 8.61 -3.75 -3.03
C THR A 86 7.94 -5.03 -2.54
N SER A 87 8.52 -6.19 -2.85
CA SER A 87 8.05 -7.46 -2.31
C SER A 87 9.22 -8.31 -1.81
N GLY A 88 8.94 -9.19 -0.85
CA GLY A 88 9.90 -10.14 -0.29
C GLY A 88 10.67 -10.91 -1.38
N PRO A 89 10.00 -11.46 -2.42
CA PRO A 89 10.67 -12.16 -3.51
C PRO A 89 11.62 -11.30 -4.35
N ILE A 90 11.37 -9.99 -4.47
CA ILE A 90 12.24 -9.07 -5.22
C ILE A 90 13.53 -8.79 -4.44
N LEU A 91 13.47 -8.86 -3.11
CA LEU A 91 14.61 -8.63 -2.22
C LEU A 91 15.42 -9.93 -2.07
N GLU A 92 16.23 -10.25 -3.08
CA GLU A 92 17.01 -11.49 -3.13
C GLU A 92 18.29 -11.44 -2.30
N LYS A 93 18.94 -10.28 -2.26
CA LYS A 93 20.23 -10.07 -1.58
C LYS A 93 20.13 -8.90 -0.60
N PRO A 94 20.93 -8.89 0.49
CA PRO A 94 20.96 -7.76 1.43
C PRO A 94 21.22 -6.41 0.75
N ALA A 95 22.01 -6.39 -0.33
CA ALA A 95 22.31 -5.19 -1.11
C ALA A 95 21.06 -4.52 -1.72
N ASP A 96 20.02 -5.29 -2.07
CA ASP A 96 18.79 -4.76 -2.66
C ASP A 96 18.02 -3.92 -1.64
N LEU A 97 17.92 -4.41 -0.40
CA LEU A 97 17.30 -3.68 0.70
C LEU A 97 18.14 -2.45 1.07
N VAL A 98 19.47 -2.59 1.16
CA VAL A 98 20.36 -1.45 1.45
C VAL A 98 20.15 -0.34 0.43
N GLY A 99 20.12 -0.65 -0.87
CA GLY A 99 19.91 0.35 -1.93
C GLY A 99 18.55 1.05 -1.86
N ILE A 100 17.51 0.36 -1.37
CA ILE A 100 16.20 0.98 -1.14
C ILE A 100 16.27 1.97 0.03
N LEU A 101 16.90 1.57 1.14
CA LEU A 101 16.99 2.34 2.38
C LEU A 101 17.88 3.58 2.24
N THR A 102 19.02 3.50 1.53
CA THR A 102 19.90 4.68 1.35
C THR A 102 19.26 5.82 0.56
N ASN A 103 18.26 5.51 -0.27
CA ASN A 103 17.56 6.49 -1.09
C ASN A 103 16.24 6.97 -0.47
N GLN A 104 15.87 6.48 0.72
CA GLN A 104 14.64 6.91 1.38
C GLN A 104 14.83 8.26 2.09
N ARG A 105 13.76 9.07 2.06
CA ARG A 105 13.69 10.27 2.90
C ARG A 105 13.17 9.89 4.27
N GLU A 106 13.52 10.70 5.26
CA GLU A 106 13.00 10.55 6.61
C GLU A 106 11.47 10.58 6.61
N GLY A 107 10.86 9.60 7.28
CA GLY A 107 9.40 9.44 7.37
C GLY A 107 8.74 8.73 6.19
N ASP A 108 9.42 8.51 5.06
CA ASP A 108 8.84 7.77 3.94
C ASP A 108 8.47 6.33 4.34
N ILE A 109 7.34 5.82 3.85
CA ILE A 109 6.89 4.47 4.13
C ILE A 109 7.47 3.50 3.10
N LEU A 110 8.19 2.48 3.58
CA LEU A 110 8.58 1.31 2.79
C LEU A 110 7.59 0.17 3.03
N PHE A 111 6.83 -0.19 2.01
CA PHE A 111 5.94 -1.33 2.03
C PHE A 111 6.58 -2.54 1.34
N ILE A 112 6.74 -3.63 2.09
CA ILE A 112 7.28 -4.91 1.60
C ILE A 112 6.13 -5.92 1.59
N ASP A 113 5.54 -6.15 0.42
CA ASP A 113 4.53 -7.21 0.28
C ASP A 113 5.18 -8.59 0.39
N GLU A 114 4.43 -9.58 0.86
CA GLU A 114 4.94 -10.94 1.05
C GLU A 114 6.26 -10.99 1.85
N ILE A 115 6.42 -10.14 2.88
CA ILE A 115 7.66 -10.01 3.67
C ILE A 115 8.17 -11.35 4.23
N HIS A 116 7.29 -12.32 4.46
CA HIS A 116 7.64 -13.67 4.89
C HIS A 116 8.47 -14.47 3.86
N ARG A 117 8.57 -14.00 2.61
CA ARG A 117 9.38 -14.59 1.54
C ARG A 117 10.79 -14.00 1.45
N LEU A 118 11.16 -13.10 2.36
CA LEU A 118 12.54 -12.65 2.50
C LEU A 118 13.45 -13.84 2.82
N ARG A 119 14.60 -13.90 2.13
CA ARG A 119 15.58 -14.94 2.41
C ARG A 119 16.29 -14.63 3.73
N PRO A 120 16.48 -15.63 4.62
CA PRO A 120 17.36 -15.49 5.76
C PRO A 120 18.77 -15.15 5.28
N VAL A 121 19.47 -14.31 6.06
CA VAL A 121 20.89 -14.01 5.86
C VAL A 121 21.74 -15.15 6.43
#